data_AF-A0A969XPC8-F1
#
_entry.id   AF-A0A969XPC8-F1
#
_cell.length_a   1.000
_cell.length_b   1.000
_cell.length_c   1.000
_cell.angle_alpha   90.00
_cell.angle_beta   90.00
_cell.angle_gamma   90.00
#
_symmetry.space_group_name_H-M   'P 1'
#
loop_
_entity.id
_entity.type
_entity.pdbx_description
1 polymer ?
#
loop_
_entity_poly.entity_id
_entity_poly.type
_entity_poly.pdbx_seq_one_letter_code
_entity_poly.pdbx_strand_id
1 'polypeptide(L)'
;MTVWMPQCGRVHDATDVLSDVEFVVPDDVREFVAAHGGRLFVWVWLPPGLTPVPCMLEAATRPPSRLELAFRRVNLDGFELYLEGTQRIWPRTMEFALRRKRRVEAYWNGMTWIV
;
A
#
# COMPACT_ATOMS: atom_id res chain seq x y z
N MET A 1 -0.52 -17.65 5.60
CA MET A 1 -1.41 -18.46 4.74
C MET A 1 -1.56 -17.76 3.40
N THR A 2 -1.72 -18.48 2.28
CA THR A 2 -1.90 -17.85 0.96
C THR A 2 -3.38 -17.78 0.63
N VAL A 3 -3.91 -16.58 0.39
CA VAL A 3 -5.29 -16.36 -0.04
C VAL A 3 -5.27 -15.82 -1.47
N TRP A 4 -6.08 -16.41 -2.34
CA TRP A 4 -6.27 -15.90 -3.70
C TRP A 4 -7.36 -14.82 -3.68
N MET A 5 -7.03 -13.61 -4.12
CA MET A 5 -7.99 -12.52 -4.24
C MET A 5 -8.25 -12.21 -5.72
N PRO A 6 -9.50 -12.30 -6.20
CA PRO A 6 -9.81 -11.84 -7.55
C PRO A 6 -9.43 -10.36 -7.67
N GLN A 7 -8.72 -10.00 -8.74
CA GLN A 7 -8.12 -8.66 -9.02
C GLN A 7 -6.77 -8.36 -8.34
N CYS A 8 -6.27 -9.21 -7.43
CA CYS A 8 -5.00 -9.02 -6.71
C CYS A 8 -4.02 -10.19 -6.85
N GLY A 9 -4.35 -11.23 -7.61
CA GLY A 9 -3.55 -12.45 -7.66
C GLY A 9 -3.27 -13.08 -6.28
N ARG A 10 -2.00 -13.40 -6.01
CA ARG A 10 -1.56 -14.16 -4.82
C ARG A 10 -1.26 -13.21 -3.66
N VAL A 11 -1.92 -13.43 -2.51
CA VAL A 11 -1.64 -12.70 -1.26
C VAL A 11 -0.84 -13.56 -0.30
N HIS A 12 0.24 -13.02 0.26
CA HIS A 12 1.04 -13.65 1.31
C HIS A 12 0.97 -12.82 2.59
N ASP A 13 0.76 -13.45 3.75
CA ASP A 13 0.99 -12.78 5.03
C ASP A 13 2.48 -12.44 5.15
N ALA A 14 2.81 -11.18 5.43
CA ALA A 14 4.19 -10.72 5.51
C ALA A 14 4.49 -10.18 6.91
N THR A 15 4.61 -11.10 7.86
CA THR A 15 5.04 -10.80 9.23
C THR A 15 6.41 -10.12 9.27
N ASP A 16 7.27 -10.39 8.29
CA ASP A 16 8.60 -9.77 8.17
C ASP A 16 8.52 -8.24 8.00
N VAL A 17 7.52 -7.74 7.26
CA VAL A 17 7.38 -6.29 7.01
C VAL A 17 7.01 -5.52 8.28
N LEU A 18 6.28 -6.16 9.21
CA LEU A 18 5.91 -5.54 10.49
C LEU A 18 7.10 -5.31 11.41
N SER A 19 8.19 -6.06 11.24
CA SER A 19 9.35 -5.98 12.13
C SER A 19 10.35 -4.90 11.70
N ASP A 20 10.39 -4.61 10.39
CA ASP A 20 11.39 -3.72 9.78
C ASP A 20 10.84 -2.33 9.40
N VAL A 21 9.52 -2.14 9.38
CA VAL A 21 8.86 -0.90 8.93
C VAL A 21 8.04 -0.27 10.04
N GLU A 22 8.31 1.00 10.32
CA GLU A 22 7.47 1.82 11.18
C GLU A 22 6.27 2.39 10.40
N PHE A 23 5.05 2.07 10.83
CA PHE A 23 3.83 2.55 10.18
C PHE A 23 3.24 3.77 10.89
N VAL A 24 3.17 4.90 10.18
CA VAL A 24 2.56 6.14 10.69
C VAL A 24 1.19 6.29 10.04
N VAL A 25 0.15 5.88 10.77
CA VAL A 25 -1.24 5.95 10.32
C VAL A 25 -2.07 6.89 11.22
N PRO A 26 -2.41 8.09 10.74
CA PRO A 26 -3.32 9.00 11.43
C PRO A 26 -4.74 8.44 11.57
N ASP A 27 -5.49 8.90 12.57
CA ASP A 27 -6.85 8.41 12.86
C ASP A 27 -7.83 8.66 11.71
N ASP A 28 -7.73 9.80 11.03
CA ASP A 28 -8.60 10.13 9.89
C ASP A 28 -8.41 9.17 8.70
N VAL A 29 -7.19 8.65 8.50
CA VAL A 29 -6.91 7.59 7.53
C VAL A 29 -7.55 6.28 7.99
N ARG A 30 -7.43 5.91 9.27
CA ARG A 30 -8.04 4.67 9.81
C ARG A 30 -9.56 4.70 9.64
N GLU A 31 -10.20 5.79 10.06
CA GLU A 31 -11.64 6.00 9.91
C GLU A 31 -12.07 5.94 8.45
N PHE A 32 -11.33 6.61 7.56
CA PHE A 32 -11.62 6.59 6.13
C PHE A 32 -11.53 5.17 5.56
N VAL A 33 -10.47 4.41 5.89
CA VAL A 33 -10.30 3.03 5.39
C VAL A 33 -11.38 2.12 5.96
N ALA A 34 -11.69 2.23 7.25
CA ALA A 34 -12.76 1.47 7.90
C ALA A 34 -14.12 1.71 7.20
N ALA A 35 -14.47 2.98 6.93
CA ALA A 35 -15.67 3.35 6.20
C ALA A 35 -15.72 2.80 4.76
N HIS A 36 -14.57 2.44 4.17
CA HIS A 36 -14.45 1.91 2.82
C HIS A 36 -14.16 0.40 2.77
N GLY A 37 -14.43 -0.33 3.85
CA GLY A 37 -14.33 -1.79 3.90
C GLY A 37 -13.03 -2.33 4.47
N GLY A 38 -12.32 -1.51 5.26
CA GLY A 38 -11.25 -1.95 6.16
C GLY A 38 -9.99 -2.44 5.46
N ARG A 39 -9.78 -2.07 4.19
CA ARG A 39 -8.65 -2.53 3.38
C ARG A 39 -8.00 -1.37 2.66
N LEU A 40 -6.68 -1.33 2.67
CA LEU A 40 -5.87 -0.36 1.94
C LEU A 40 -4.84 -1.10 1.10
N PHE A 41 -4.80 -0.80 -0.19
CA PHE A 41 -3.83 -1.35 -1.14
C PHE A 41 -2.82 -0.25 -1.46
N VAL A 42 -1.54 -0.59 -1.40
CA VAL A 42 -0.44 0.30 -1.79
C VAL A 42 0.45 -0.41 -2.78
N TRP A 43 0.74 0.24 -3.88
CA TRP A 43 1.61 -0.31 -4.91
C TRP A 43 2.43 0.77 -5.58
N VAL A 44 3.49 0.32 -6.23
CA VAL A 44 4.34 1.16 -7.04
C VAL A 44 3.74 1.22 -8.44
N TRP A 45 3.47 2.43 -8.91
CA TRP A 45 2.95 2.70 -10.24
C TRP A 45 4.01 3.39 -11.09
N LEU A 46 4.26 2.83 -12.28
CA LEU A 46 5.09 3.46 -13.31
C LEU A 46 4.16 3.93 -14.44
N PRO A 47 4.15 5.23 -14.77
CA PRO A 47 3.47 5.69 -15.97
C PRO A 47 4.14 5.09 -17.22
N PRO A 48 3.36 4.62 -18.22
CA PRO A 48 3.93 4.16 -19.47
C PRO A 48 4.72 5.27 -20.18
N GLY A 49 5.92 4.95 -20.66
CA GLY A 49 6.79 5.87 -21.38
C GLY A 49 7.77 6.69 -20.52
N LEU A 50 7.72 6.55 -19.18
CA LEU A 50 8.67 7.19 -18.27
C LEU A 50 9.66 6.16 -17.72
N THR A 51 10.76 5.99 -18.46
CA THR A 51 11.98 5.28 -18.02
C THR A 51 13.19 6.18 -18.30
N PRO A 52 14.12 6.41 -17.35
CA PRO A 52 14.20 5.89 -15.98
C PRO A 52 13.77 6.98 -14.97
N VAL A 53 12.92 6.67 -13.99
CA VAL A 53 12.58 7.52 -12.81
C VAL A 53 11.48 8.59 -13.04
N PRO A 54 10.55 8.82 -12.06
CA PRO A 54 10.30 8.10 -10.80
C PRO A 54 9.06 7.20 -10.81
N CYS A 55 9.09 6.17 -9.97
CA CYS A 55 7.92 5.36 -9.67
C CYS A 55 7.10 6.03 -8.56
N MET A 56 5.78 6.11 -8.72
CA MET A 56 4.90 6.73 -7.73
C MET A 56 4.31 5.68 -6.78
N LEU A 57 4.18 6.03 -5.51
CA LEU A 57 3.38 5.25 -4.57
C LEU A 57 1.90 5.61 -4.73
N GLU A 58 1.13 4.62 -5.17
CA GLU A 58 -0.32 4.71 -5.29
C GLU A 58 -0.98 3.99 -4.10
N ALA A 59 -2.06 4.57 -3.59
CA ALA A 59 -2.82 4.00 -2.49
C ALA A 59 -4.33 4.10 -2.76
N ALA A 60 -5.06 3.01 -2.52
CA ALA A 60 -6.50 2.94 -2.73
C ALA A 60 -7.18 1.92 -1.81
N THR A 61 -8.46 2.12 -1.51
CA THR A 61 -9.27 1.20 -0.68
C THR A 61 -9.82 0.01 -1.47
N ARG A 62 -9.50 -0.06 -2.76
CA ARG A 62 -9.82 -1.16 -3.66
C ARG A 62 -8.56 -1.52 -4.43
N PRO A 63 -8.38 -2.80 -4.80
CA PRO A 63 -7.24 -3.20 -5.59
C PRO A 63 -7.27 -2.61 -7.00
N PRO A 64 -6.11 -2.47 -7.67
CA PRO A 64 -6.06 -1.97 -9.02
C PRO A 64 -6.75 -2.94 -9.99
N SER A 65 -7.71 -2.44 -10.78
CA SER A 65 -8.56 -3.29 -11.65
C SER A 65 -7.87 -3.76 -12.94
N ARG A 66 -6.72 -3.20 -13.30
CA ARG A 66 -6.00 -3.46 -14.56
C ARG A 66 -4.55 -3.91 -14.37
N LEU A 67 -4.15 -4.18 -13.14
CA LEU A 67 -2.78 -4.60 -12.80
C LEU A 67 -2.85 -5.91 -12.04
N GLU A 68 -2.25 -6.97 -12.58
CA GLU A 68 -2.07 -8.23 -11.87
C GLU A 68 -0.84 -8.12 -10.97
N LEU A 69 -1.04 -7.54 -9.78
CA LEU A 69 0.01 -7.39 -8.78
C LEU A 69 -0.15 -8.44 -7.70
N ALA A 70 0.95 -9.04 -7.23
CA ALA A 70 0.92 -9.81 -5.99
C ALA A 70 0.97 -8.86 -4.79
N PHE A 71 0.27 -9.19 -3.70
CA PHE A 71 0.27 -8.36 -2.49
C PHE A 71 0.75 -9.13 -1.26
N ARG A 72 1.35 -8.41 -0.34
CA ARG A 72 1.72 -8.83 1.00
C ARG A 72 0.75 -8.18 1.98
N ARG A 73 0.04 -8.99 2.75
CA ARG A 73 -0.90 -8.49 3.76
C ARG A 73 -0.17 -8.22 5.06
N VAL A 74 -0.44 -7.04 5.60
CA VAL A 74 0.04 -6.52 6.88
C VAL A 74 -1.21 -6.14 7.70
N ASN A 75 -1.38 -6.77 8.86
CA ASN A 75 -2.48 -6.42 9.76
C ASN A 75 -2.04 -5.22 10.60
N LEU A 76 -2.65 -4.06 10.34
CA LEU A 76 -2.49 -2.87 11.17
C LEU A 76 -3.70 -2.75 12.10
N ASP A 77 -3.52 -2.06 13.21
CA ASP A 77 -4.62 -1.87 14.16
C ASP A 77 -5.81 -1.18 13.48
N GLY A 78 -6.95 -1.86 13.37
CA GLY A 78 -8.15 -1.33 12.73
C GLY A 78 -8.28 -1.46 11.20
N PHE A 79 -7.29 -1.93 10.44
CA PHE A 79 -7.47 -2.27 9.00
C PHE A 79 -6.38 -3.20 8.44
N GLU A 80 -6.67 -3.83 7.30
CA GLU A 80 -5.71 -4.63 6.56
C GLU A 80 -4.98 -3.78 5.49
N LEU A 81 -3.65 -3.75 5.57
CA LEU A 81 -2.79 -3.13 4.56
C LEU A 81 -2.26 -4.19 3.60
N TYR A 82 -2.36 -3.94 2.30
CA TYR A 82 -1.88 -4.79 1.23
C TYR A 82 -0.78 -4.05 0.48
N LEU A 83 0.47 -4.46 0.69
CA LEU A 83 1.65 -3.88 0.06
C LEU A 83 2.04 -4.69 -1.16
N GLU A 84 2.35 -4.06 -2.28
CA GLU A 84 2.80 -4.76 -3.49
C GLU A 84 4.04 -5.63 -3.19
N GLY A 85 3.93 -6.91 -3.53
CA GLY A 85 4.75 -7.98 -2.95
C GLY A 85 6.08 -8.24 -3.65
N THR A 86 6.33 -7.62 -4.80
CA THR A 86 7.61 -7.76 -5.53
C THR A 86 8.70 -6.83 -5.00
N GLN A 87 8.36 -5.91 -4.09
CA GLN A 87 9.33 -5.04 -3.44
C GLN A 87 10.40 -5.84 -2.69
N ARG A 88 11.66 -5.54 -3.00
CA ARG A 88 12.85 -6.16 -2.39
C ARG A 88 13.40 -5.37 -1.22
N ILE A 89 13.12 -4.07 -1.19
CA ILE A 89 13.50 -3.14 -0.14
C ILE A 89 12.24 -2.56 0.48
N TRP A 90 12.31 -2.28 1.77
CA TRP A 90 11.24 -1.61 2.51
C TRP A 90 11.77 -0.30 3.08
N PRO A 91 10.90 0.72 3.20
CA PRO A 91 11.29 1.96 3.83
C PRO A 91 11.47 1.75 5.33
N ARG A 92 12.17 2.68 5.98
CA ARG A 92 12.21 2.71 7.44
C ARG A 92 10.85 3.11 8.00
N THR A 93 10.22 4.11 7.39
CA THR A 93 8.89 4.59 7.75
C THR A 93 7.95 4.53 6.55
N MET A 94 6.72 4.09 6.79
CA MET A 94 5.64 4.13 5.83
C MET A 94 4.49 4.97 6.38
N GLU A 95 4.34 6.16 5.81
CA GLU A 95 3.39 7.17 6.29
C GLU A 95 2.17 7.28 5.39
N PHE A 96 1.04 7.67 5.99
CA PHE A 96 -0.21 7.86 5.26
C PHE A 96 -0.84 9.21 5.58
N ALA A 97 -1.52 9.78 4.59
CA ALA A 97 -2.29 11.01 4.77
C ALA A 97 -3.58 10.98 3.95
N LEU A 98 -4.62 11.66 4.45
CA LEU A 98 -5.87 11.81 3.72
C LEU A 98 -5.87 13.11 2.90
N ARG A 99 -5.69 12.98 1.58
CA ARG A 99 -5.71 14.15 0.69
C ARG A 99 -7.13 14.61 0.40
N ARG A 100 -7.41 15.88 0.75
CA ARG A 100 -8.70 16.56 0.51
C ARG A 100 -9.92 15.74 0.96
N LYS A 101 -9.78 14.87 1.97
CA LYS A 101 -10.82 13.94 2.46
C LYS A 101 -11.40 12.98 1.42
N ARG A 102 -10.69 12.72 0.33
CA ARG A 102 -11.22 11.91 -0.79
C ARG A 102 -10.37 10.70 -1.15
N ARG A 103 -9.09 10.71 -0.79
CA ARG A 103 -8.14 9.66 -1.15
C ARG A 103 -7.02 9.59 -0.12
N VAL A 104 -6.59 8.37 0.18
CA VAL A 104 -5.38 8.11 0.97
C VAL A 104 -4.15 8.24 0.07
N GLU A 105 -3.12 8.92 0.56
CA GLU A 105 -1.78 8.96 0.00
C GLU A 105 -0.85 8.14 0.88
N ALA A 106 0.15 7.53 0.25
CA ALA A 106 1.20 6.77 0.91
C ALA A 106 2.56 7.40 0.62
N TYR A 107 3.43 7.37 1.62
CA TYR A 107 4.79 7.89 1.54
C TYR A 107 5.76 6.82 2.05
N TRP A 108 6.93 6.74 1.40
CA TRP A 108 8.09 5.99 1.86
C TRP A 108 9.12 6.96 2.37
N ASN A 109 9.45 6.90 3.67
CA ASN A 109 10.37 7.83 4.31
C ASN A 109 10.02 9.30 4.01
N GLY A 110 8.72 9.64 4.02
CA GLY A 110 8.21 10.97 3.67
C GLY A 110 8.18 11.32 2.17
N MET A 111 8.50 10.39 1.27
CA MET A 111 8.50 10.61 -0.19
C MET A 111 7.38 9.85 -0.88
N THR A 112 6.66 10.51 -1.80
CA THR A 112 5.62 9.87 -2.65
C THR A 112 6.20 9.27 -3.93
N TRP A 113 7.44 9.63 -4.27
CA TRP A 113 8.22 9.04 -5.35
C TRP A 113 9.34 8.19 -4.77
N ILE A 114 9.61 7.07 -5.42
CA ILE A 114 10.69 6.16 -5.08
C ILE A 114 11.54 5.92 -6.33
N VAL A 115 12.85 5.81 -6.14
CA VAL A 115 13.86 5.61 -7.20
C VAL A 115 14.47 4.23 -7.06
#